data_AF-A0A1B7VFG3-F1
#
_entry.id   AF-A0A1B7VFG3-F1
#
_cell.length_a   1.000
_cell.length_b   1.000
_cell.length_c   1.000
_cell.angle_alpha   90.00
_cell.angle_beta   90.00
_cell.angle_gamma   90.00
#
_symmetry.space_group_name_H-M   'P 1'
#
loop_
_entity.id
_entity.type
_entity.pdbx_description
1 polymer ?
#
loop_
_entity_poly.entity_id
_entity_poly.type
_entity_poly.pdbx_seq_one_letter_code
_entity_poly.pdbx_strand_id
1 'polypeptide(L)'
;TQLNGNVKTTGNQTYNDTVNIANNPTLSANGITFNNTVNGNSNLTANATTGKLTFEKTVGTSDLTASGNTIDIKDDITTNDLQTYTGAVNLFKNTTLTGNGIIFNNTITGIGLDLTANSGAGNLTFTNDINLGNITANSTGTTTFNNVTVTSLTTNTEGITQLNGNVKTTGNQTYNDTVNIANNPTLSANGITFNNTVNGNSNLTANATTGKLTFEKTVGTSDLTASGNTIDIKDDITTNDLQTYTGAVNLFKNTTLTG
;
A
#
# COMPACT_ATOMS: atom_id res chain seq x y z
N THR A 1 16.02 -5.69 27.62
CA THR A 1 14.86 -5.28 28.44
C THR A 1 13.68 -6.21 28.24
N GLN A 2 13.01 -6.65 29.30
CA GLN A 2 11.71 -7.33 29.19
C GLN A 2 10.60 -6.32 29.50
N LEU A 3 9.61 -6.21 28.61
CA LEU A 3 8.38 -5.47 28.84
C LEU A 3 7.26 -6.49 29.05
N ASN A 4 6.73 -6.55 30.27
CA ASN A 4 5.70 -7.51 30.70
C ASN A 4 4.41 -6.85 31.21
N GLY A 5 4.30 -5.53 31.04
CA GLY A 5 3.21 -4.71 31.50
C GLY A 5 3.30 -3.29 30.96
N ASN A 6 2.31 -2.48 31.28
CA ASN A 6 2.22 -1.11 30.77
C ASN A 6 3.32 -0.23 31.36
N VAL A 7 3.89 0.65 30.54
CA VAL A 7 4.90 1.64 30.98
C VAL A 7 4.45 3.03 30.58
N LYS A 8 4.23 3.89 31.58
CA LYS A 8 3.85 5.29 31.36
C LYS A 8 4.91 6.23 31.95
N THR A 9 5.41 7.16 31.14
CA THR A 9 6.34 8.21 31.56
C THR A 9 5.84 9.57 31.08
N THR A 10 6.21 10.64 31.77
CA THR A 10 5.96 12.02 31.32
C THR A 10 7.04 12.49 30.33
N GLY A 11 8.26 11.99 30.48
CA GLY A 11 9.37 12.19 29.53
C GLY A 11 9.43 11.13 28.44
N ASN A 12 10.53 11.12 27.70
CA ASN A 12 10.82 10.13 26.66
C ASN A 12 11.16 8.76 27.26
N GLN A 13 10.85 7.70 26.52
CA GLN A 13 11.34 6.35 26.77
C GLN A 13 12.43 6.01 25.74
N THR A 14 13.54 5.47 26.22
CA THR A 14 14.63 4.99 25.37
C THR A 14 15.05 3.61 25.83
N TYR A 15 14.99 2.65 24.91
CA TYR A 15 15.38 1.28 25.14
C TYR A 15 16.63 0.96 24.33
N ASN A 16 17.77 0.83 25.01
CA ASN A 16 19.07 0.65 24.37
C ASN A 16 19.39 -0.82 24.01
N ASP A 17 18.91 -1.74 24.84
CA ASP A 17 19.08 -3.18 24.62
C ASP A 17 17.92 -3.75 23.82
N THR A 18 18.09 -4.98 23.31
CA THR A 18 16.99 -5.78 22.76
C THR A 18 15.81 -5.80 23.72
N VAL A 19 14.62 -5.53 23.20
CA VAL A 19 13.37 -5.49 23.95
C VAL A 19 12.57 -6.75 23.66
N ASN A 20 12.24 -7.52 24.69
CA ASN A 20 11.32 -8.64 24.59
C ASN A 20 9.92 -8.21 25.07
N ILE A 21 8.90 -8.41 24.25
CA ILE A 21 7.49 -8.07 24.49
C ILE A 21 6.77 -9.30 25.02
N ALA A 22 6.11 -9.16 26.17
CA ALA A 22 5.24 -10.17 26.77
C ALA A 22 4.02 -9.52 27.43
N ASN A 23 2.90 -10.25 27.52
CA ASN A 23 1.67 -9.79 28.19
C ASN A 23 1.10 -8.49 27.62
N ASN A 24 1.23 -8.28 26.31
CA ASN A 24 0.57 -7.22 25.56
C ASN A 24 0.77 -5.79 26.13
N PRO A 25 2.02 -5.32 26.31
CA PRO A 25 2.28 -4.06 26.99
C PRO A 25 1.83 -2.85 26.17
N THR A 26 1.29 -1.85 26.87
CA THR A 26 1.07 -0.50 26.35
C THR A 26 2.12 0.46 26.91
N LEU A 27 2.87 1.10 26.02
CA LEU A 27 3.84 2.13 26.33
C LEU A 27 3.25 3.50 26.01
N SER A 28 3.37 4.45 26.94
CA SER A 28 2.94 5.83 26.77
C SER A 28 4.00 6.80 27.29
N ALA A 29 4.50 7.65 26.41
CA ALA A 29 5.57 8.60 26.70
C ALA A 29 5.47 9.82 25.77
N ASN A 30 6.28 10.86 25.99
CA ASN A 30 6.38 11.97 25.02
C ASN A 30 6.90 11.44 23.67
N GLY A 31 8.14 10.93 23.65
CA GLY A 31 8.72 10.15 22.56
C GLY A 31 9.11 8.75 23.02
N ILE A 32 9.20 7.81 22.08
CA ILE A 32 9.63 6.42 22.35
C ILE A 32 10.68 6.04 21.30
N THR A 33 11.82 5.52 21.76
CA THR A 33 12.89 5.05 20.87
C THR A 33 13.34 3.65 21.29
N PHE A 34 13.30 2.73 20.33
CA PHE A 34 13.92 1.40 20.42
C PHE A 34 15.20 1.40 19.59
N ASN A 35 16.35 1.43 20.28
CA ASN A 35 17.66 1.46 19.62
C ASN A 35 18.13 0.07 19.13
N ASN A 36 17.46 -0.99 19.55
CA ASN A 36 17.76 -2.35 19.19
C ASN A 36 16.47 -3.11 18.84
N THR A 37 16.62 -4.38 18.49
CA THR A 37 15.53 -5.27 18.10
C THR A 37 14.43 -5.32 19.14
N VAL A 38 13.18 -5.34 18.66
CA VAL A 38 11.99 -5.58 19.49
C VAL A 38 11.45 -6.94 19.09
N ASN A 39 11.39 -7.89 20.01
CA ASN A 39 10.99 -9.28 19.76
C ASN A 39 9.84 -9.69 20.68
N GLY A 40 9.00 -10.61 20.26
CA GLY A 40 8.00 -11.23 21.14
C GLY A 40 6.83 -11.79 20.36
N ASN A 41 6.02 -12.62 21.03
CA ASN A 41 4.80 -13.20 20.45
C ASN A 41 3.54 -12.59 21.10
N SER A 42 3.64 -11.34 21.53
CA SER A 42 2.58 -10.58 22.19
C SER A 42 2.38 -9.25 21.47
N ASN A 43 1.23 -8.62 21.70
CA ASN A 43 0.88 -7.35 21.09
C ASN A 43 1.75 -6.23 21.66
N LEU A 44 2.11 -5.25 20.85
CA LEU A 44 2.75 -4.02 21.34
C LEU A 44 1.91 -2.81 20.96
N THR A 45 1.53 -2.03 21.96
CA THR A 45 0.98 -0.67 21.74
C THR A 45 2.03 0.34 22.17
N ALA A 46 2.67 1.03 21.22
CA ALA A 46 3.67 2.06 21.47
C ALA A 46 3.10 3.44 21.12
N ASN A 47 2.82 4.27 22.14
CA ASN A 47 2.19 5.58 21.98
C ASN A 47 3.12 6.72 22.42
N ALA A 48 3.83 7.31 21.46
CA ALA A 48 4.54 8.57 21.61
C ALA A 48 3.52 9.73 21.47
N THR A 49 3.03 10.25 22.58
CA THR A 49 1.82 11.10 22.61
C THR A 49 1.99 12.46 21.95
N THR A 50 3.17 13.05 22.07
CA THR A 50 3.48 14.39 21.55
C THR A 50 4.76 14.44 20.74
N GLY A 51 5.50 13.34 20.72
CA GLY A 51 6.82 13.22 20.13
C GLY A 51 6.85 12.17 19.04
N LYS A 52 8.07 11.70 18.79
CA LYS A 52 8.36 10.72 17.76
C LYS A 52 8.42 9.31 18.34
N LEU A 53 7.93 8.34 17.57
CA LEU A 53 8.22 6.93 17.76
C LEU A 53 9.31 6.50 16.79
N THR A 54 10.32 5.75 17.24
CA THR A 54 11.42 5.30 16.38
C THR A 54 11.77 3.84 16.65
N PHE A 55 11.84 3.07 15.58
CA PHE A 55 12.38 1.72 15.54
C PHE A 55 13.69 1.74 14.74
N GLU A 56 14.83 1.65 15.43
CA GLU A 56 16.16 1.65 14.79
C GLU A 56 16.53 0.31 14.14
N LYS A 57 15.87 -0.78 14.58
CA LYS A 57 16.13 -2.17 14.18
C LYS A 57 14.82 -2.93 14.01
N THR A 58 14.93 -4.17 13.56
CA THR A 58 13.78 -5.02 13.26
C THR A 58 12.81 -5.15 14.44
N VAL A 59 11.52 -5.20 14.12
CA VAL A 59 10.44 -5.41 15.09
C VAL A 59 9.71 -6.71 14.75
N GLY A 60 9.52 -7.55 15.76
CA GLY A 60 8.79 -8.82 15.73
C GLY A 60 7.78 -8.88 16.87
N THR A 61 6.47 -8.82 16.60
CA THR A 61 5.38 -8.89 17.61
C THR A 61 4.18 -9.69 17.10
N SER A 62 3.13 -9.90 17.91
CA SER A 62 1.89 -10.49 17.39
C SER A 62 1.07 -9.44 16.64
N ASP A 63 0.56 -8.42 17.36
CA ASP A 63 0.09 -7.15 16.77
C ASP A 63 1.09 -6.02 17.04
N LEU A 64 1.03 -4.96 16.22
CA LEU A 64 1.67 -3.67 16.48
C LEU A 64 0.67 -2.53 16.31
N THR A 65 0.47 -1.73 17.35
CA THR A 65 -0.14 -0.40 17.25
C THR A 65 0.93 0.65 17.56
N ALA A 66 1.35 1.38 16.53
CA ALA A 66 2.38 2.40 16.59
C ALA A 66 1.76 3.79 16.42
N SER A 67 1.96 4.67 17.41
CA SER A 67 1.45 6.04 17.45
C SER A 67 2.54 7.03 17.81
N GLY A 68 2.54 8.16 17.12
CA GLY A 68 3.52 9.25 17.21
C GLY A 68 3.09 10.43 16.34
N ASN A 69 3.64 11.62 16.57
CA ASN A 69 3.53 12.69 15.56
C ASN A 69 4.16 12.22 14.23
N THR A 70 5.31 11.58 14.36
CA THR A 70 5.94 10.78 13.31
C THR A 70 6.36 9.43 13.85
N ILE A 71 6.44 8.45 12.96
CA ILE A 71 6.89 7.09 13.21
C ILE A 71 8.05 6.83 12.24
N ASP A 72 9.27 6.77 12.77
CA ASP A 72 10.45 6.46 11.99
C ASP A 72 10.69 4.96 11.99
N ILE A 73 10.64 4.35 10.80
CA ILE A 73 10.93 2.94 10.57
C ILE A 73 12.26 2.87 9.83
N LYS A 74 13.29 2.37 10.52
CA LYS A 74 14.64 2.27 9.96
C LYS A 74 15.05 0.84 9.61
N ASP A 75 14.17 -0.11 9.84
CA ASP A 75 14.37 -1.53 9.55
C ASP A 75 13.02 -2.23 9.31
N ASP A 76 13.05 -3.53 9.02
CA ASP A 76 11.85 -4.29 8.68
C ASP A 76 10.96 -4.58 9.90
N ILE A 77 9.65 -4.68 9.70
CA ILE A 77 8.68 -5.00 10.76
C ILE A 77 7.89 -6.22 10.36
N THR A 78 7.91 -7.25 11.22
CA THR A 78 7.11 -8.46 11.08
C THR A 78 6.16 -8.58 12.27
N THR A 79 4.89 -8.77 11.98
CA THR A 79 3.85 -9.13 12.93
C THR A 79 3.21 -10.44 12.49
N ASN A 80 2.67 -11.21 13.42
CA ASN A 80 1.84 -12.36 13.04
C ASN A 80 0.47 -11.91 12.54
N ASP A 81 -0.04 -10.83 13.13
CA ASP A 81 -1.37 -10.29 12.92
C ASP A 81 -1.26 -8.83 12.46
N LEU A 82 -2.06 -7.91 13.03
CA LEU A 82 -2.29 -6.57 12.49
C LEU A 82 -1.15 -5.58 12.80
N GLN A 83 -0.78 -4.79 11.79
CA GLN A 83 0.00 -3.57 11.96
C GLN A 83 -0.89 -2.33 11.78
N THR A 84 -0.88 -1.44 12.76
CA THR A 84 -1.58 -0.15 12.70
C THR A 84 -0.61 0.98 13.00
N TYR A 85 -0.46 1.89 12.04
CA TYR A 85 0.33 3.11 12.14
C TYR A 85 -0.60 4.31 12.16
N THR A 86 -0.73 4.97 13.31
CA THR A 86 -1.67 6.10 13.47
C THR A 86 -1.03 7.45 13.10
N GLY A 87 0.29 7.57 13.23
CA GLY A 87 1.08 8.75 12.87
C GLY A 87 1.66 8.71 11.46
N ALA A 88 2.23 9.82 11.01
CA ALA A 88 2.95 9.90 9.73
C ALA A 88 4.20 8.99 9.77
N VAL A 89 4.34 8.11 8.77
CA VAL A 89 5.45 7.14 8.70
C VAL A 89 6.58 7.68 7.81
N ASN A 90 7.81 7.59 8.32
CA ASN A 90 9.03 7.87 7.55
C ASN A 90 9.86 6.60 7.41
N LEU A 91 10.20 6.25 6.18
CA LEU A 91 11.15 5.17 5.88
C LEU A 91 12.56 5.72 5.75
N PHE A 92 13.55 4.96 6.23
CA PHE A 92 14.98 5.31 6.12
C PHE A 92 15.81 4.30 5.32
N LYS A 93 15.18 3.18 4.92
CA LYS A 93 15.72 2.21 3.97
C LYS A 93 14.58 1.64 3.13
N ASN A 94 14.93 0.87 2.10
CA ASN A 94 13.96 -0.04 1.48
C ASN A 94 13.42 -0.98 2.55
N THR A 95 12.12 -0.93 2.80
CA THR A 95 11.50 -1.53 3.98
C THR A 95 10.54 -2.64 3.57
N THR A 96 10.60 -3.76 4.30
CA THR A 96 9.60 -4.81 4.25
C THR A 96 8.75 -4.78 5.51
N LEU A 97 7.44 -4.73 5.34
CA LEU A 97 6.45 -4.86 6.40
C LEU A 97 5.66 -6.14 6.15
N THR A 98 5.57 -7.02 7.14
CA THR A 98 4.86 -8.30 7.03
C THR A 98 3.88 -8.47 8.18
N GLY A 99 2.61 -8.71 7.90
CA GLY A 99 1.55 -8.95 8.88
C GLY A 99 0.35 -9.66 8.26
N ASN A 100 -0.73 -9.76 9.01
CA ASN A 100 -2.04 -10.24 8.53
C ASN A 100 -3.06 -9.10 8.46
N GLY A 101 -2.60 -7.97 7.93
CA GLY A 101 -3.28 -6.68 7.88
C GLY A 101 -2.29 -5.57 8.16
N ILE A 102 -2.28 -4.52 7.33
CA ILE A 102 -1.40 -3.37 7.51
C ILE A 102 -2.21 -2.10 7.21
N ILE A 103 -2.25 -1.19 8.18
CA ILE A 103 -3.04 0.05 8.08
C ILE A 103 -2.14 1.25 8.36
N PHE A 104 -2.04 2.13 7.37
CA PHE A 104 -1.47 3.47 7.52
C PHE A 104 -2.60 4.47 7.59
N ASN A 105 -2.84 5.03 8.78
CA ASN A 105 -3.89 6.04 8.99
C ASN A 105 -3.42 7.46 8.65
N ASN A 106 -2.15 7.63 8.29
CA ASN A 106 -1.56 8.90 7.92
C ASN A 106 -0.66 8.75 6.68
N THR A 107 0.08 9.79 6.32
CA THR A 107 1.01 9.76 5.19
C THR A 107 2.16 8.79 5.43
N ILE A 108 2.73 8.28 4.33
CA ILE A 108 3.98 7.55 4.33
C ILE A 108 4.96 8.22 3.36
N THR A 109 6.17 8.48 3.84
CA THR A 109 7.22 9.14 3.05
C THR A 109 8.54 8.39 3.13
N GLY A 110 9.34 8.52 2.07
CA GLY A 110 10.58 7.79 1.87
C GLY A 110 11.02 7.93 0.42
N ILE A 111 11.25 9.15 -0.03
CA ILE A 111 11.50 9.46 -1.45
C ILE A 111 12.67 8.62 -1.95
N GLY A 112 12.42 7.82 -3.00
CA GLY A 112 13.41 6.91 -3.58
C GLY A 112 13.64 5.60 -2.81
N LEU A 113 12.91 5.37 -1.72
CA LEU A 113 12.95 4.13 -0.94
C LEU A 113 11.76 3.23 -1.30
N ASP A 114 12.05 1.95 -1.46
CA ASP A 114 11.05 0.95 -1.82
C ASP A 114 10.29 0.46 -0.59
N LEU A 115 9.02 0.12 -0.78
CA LEU A 115 8.18 -0.55 0.22
C LEU A 115 7.66 -1.87 -0.34
N THR A 116 7.94 -2.95 0.40
CA THR A 116 7.23 -4.23 0.24
C THR A 116 6.29 -4.40 1.42
N ALA A 117 4.98 -4.36 1.19
CA ALA A 117 3.96 -4.53 2.22
C ALA A 117 3.24 -5.86 2.01
N ASN A 118 3.49 -6.84 2.88
CA ASN A 118 2.87 -8.16 2.89
C ASN A 118 1.81 -8.20 3.98
N SER A 119 0.54 -7.97 3.66
CA SER A 119 -0.56 -7.98 4.63
C SER A 119 -1.28 -9.32 4.75
N GLY A 120 -0.75 -10.39 4.14
CA GLY A 120 -1.30 -11.74 4.25
C GLY A 120 -2.75 -11.80 3.77
N ALA A 121 -3.62 -12.41 4.58
CA ALA A 121 -5.07 -12.48 4.31
C ALA A 121 -5.84 -11.21 4.72
N GLY A 122 -5.22 -10.33 5.50
CA GLY A 122 -5.79 -9.05 5.89
C GLY A 122 -5.63 -7.98 4.83
N ASN A 123 -6.36 -6.88 5.02
CA ASN A 123 -6.31 -5.72 4.13
C ASN A 123 -4.99 -4.96 4.24
N LEU A 124 -4.60 -4.33 3.14
CA LEU A 124 -3.53 -3.33 3.09
C LEU A 124 -4.16 -1.97 2.80
N THR A 125 -4.11 -1.05 3.76
CA THR A 125 -4.83 0.24 3.66
C THR A 125 -3.88 1.41 3.79
N PHE A 126 -3.86 2.26 2.76
CA PHE A 126 -3.22 3.57 2.80
C PHE A 126 -4.30 4.64 2.78
N THR A 127 -4.57 5.29 3.91
CA THR A 127 -5.68 6.26 4.00
C THR A 127 -5.36 7.64 3.41
N ASN A 128 -4.09 7.91 3.14
CA ASN A 128 -3.60 9.20 2.62
C ASN A 128 -2.67 9.00 1.41
N ASP A 129 -2.18 10.12 0.88
CA ASP A 129 -1.27 10.16 -0.24
C ASP A 129 0.07 9.45 0.07
N ILE A 130 0.57 8.73 -0.94
CA ILE A 130 1.82 7.97 -0.87
C ILE A 130 2.89 8.60 -1.77
N ASN A 131 4.10 8.78 -1.24
CA ASN A 131 5.27 9.25 -2.00
C ASN A 131 6.54 8.45 -1.66
N LEU A 132 6.90 7.50 -2.54
CA LEU A 132 7.94 6.49 -2.31
C LEU A 132 8.71 6.16 -3.61
N GLY A 133 9.69 5.26 -3.50
CA GLY A 133 10.33 4.52 -4.61
C GLY A 133 9.34 3.53 -5.24
N ASN A 134 9.68 2.25 -5.33
CA ASN A 134 8.77 1.20 -5.79
C ASN A 134 7.84 0.73 -4.67
N ILE A 135 6.61 0.34 -5.01
CA ILE A 135 5.70 -0.35 -4.11
C ILE A 135 5.39 -1.75 -4.64
N THR A 136 5.64 -2.75 -3.79
CA THR A 136 5.06 -4.09 -3.92
C THR A 136 4.03 -4.28 -2.82
N ALA A 137 2.76 -4.35 -3.20
CA ALA A 137 1.62 -4.43 -2.29
C ALA A 137 0.98 -5.82 -2.37
N ASN A 138 1.22 -6.64 -1.35
CA ASN A 138 0.81 -8.03 -1.31
C ASN A 138 -0.29 -8.24 -0.25
N SER A 139 -1.52 -8.50 -0.69
CA SER A 139 -2.70 -8.83 0.14
C SER A 139 -3.61 -9.80 -0.61
N THR A 140 -4.12 -10.83 0.05
CA THR A 140 -5.28 -11.60 -0.47
C THR A 140 -6.62 -11.02 0.00
N GLY A 141 -6.58 -9.93 0.77
CA GLY A 141 -7.72 -9.10 1.11
C GLY A 141 -7.86 -7.93 0.13
N THR A 142 -8.27 -6.77 0.64
CA THR A 142 -8.35 -5.53 -0.15
C THR A 142 -7.11 -4.67 0.07
N THR A 143 -6.40 -4.35 -1.01
CA THR A 143 -5.39 -3.28 -1.06
C THR A 143 -6.07 -1.98 -1.47
N THR A 144 -6.10 -0.97 -0.60
CA THR A 144 -6.75 0.32 -0.86
C THR A 144 -5.71 1.41 -1.11
N PHE A 145 -5.78 2.02 -2.29
CA PHE A 145 -4.98 3.19 -2.67
C PHE A 145 -5.85 4.45 -2.81
N ASN A 146 -5.38 5.55 -2.25
CA ASN A 146 -5.88 6.90 -2.55
C ASN A 146 -4.99 7.52 -3.65
N ASN A 147 -4.35 8.67 -3.43
CA ASN A 147 -3.37 9.17 -4.39
C ASN A 147 -2.00 8.52 -4.18
N VAL A 148 -1.37 8.12 -5.27
CA VAL A 148 -0.08 7.43 -5.25
C VAL A 148 0.85 8.09 -6.25
N THR A 149 2.03 8.51 -5.78
CA THR A 149 3.13 9.00 -6.63
C THR A 149 4.39 8.20 -6.32
N VAL A 150 4.73 7.24 -7.18
CA VAL A 150 5.79 6.26 -6.92
C VAL A 150 6.62 5.98 -8.18
N THR A 151 7.71 5.23 -8.06
CA THR A 151 8.49 4.80 -9.23
C THR A 151 7.78 3.69 -10.00
N SER A 152 7.35 2.63 -9.32
CA SER A 152 6.50 1.59 -9.91
C SER A 152 5.55 1.03 -8.85
N LEU A 153 4.47 0.40 -9.32
CA LEU A 153 3.48 -0.23 -8.46
C LEU A 153 3.18 -1.64 -8.98
N THR A 154 3.32 -2.62 -8.10
CA THR A 154 2.92 -4.00 -8.37
C THR A 154 2.05 -4.52 -7.22
N THR A 155 0.93 -5.16 -7.53
CA THR A 155 0.14 -5.92 -6.56
C THR A 155 0.37 -7.42 -6.73
N ASN A 156 0.00 -8.24 -5.75
CA ASN A 156 0.00 -9.71 -5.89
C ASN A 156 -1.24 -10.20 -6.64
N THR A 157 -1.36 -11.52 -6.77
CA THR A 157 -2.60 -12.19 -7.16
C THR A 157 -3.42 -12.54 -5.91
N GLU A 158 -4.72 -12.83 -6.12
CA GLU A 158 -5.64 -13.36 -5.10
C GLU A 158 -6.23 -12.35 -4.11
N GLY A 159 -6.36 -11.07 -4.45
CA GLY A 159 -7.11 -10.09 -3.68
C GLY A 159 -7.93 -9.12 -4.53
N ILE A 160 -8.22 -7.96 -3.96
CA ILE A 160 -8.84 -6.82 -4.65
C ILE A 160 -7.92 -5.61 -4.50
N THR A 161 -7.61 -4.93 -5.60
CA THR A 161 -7.06 -3.57 -5.56
C THR A 161 -8.17 -2.54 -5.70
N GLN A 162 -8.39 -1.74 -4.67
CA GLN A 162 -9.36 -0.65 -4.64
C GLN A 162 -8.67 0.67 -4.97
N LEU A 163 -9.05 1.30 -6.09
CA LEU A 163 -8.52 2.59 -6.55
C LEU A 163 -9.50 3.72 -6.23
N ASN A 164 -9.17 4.52 -5.22
CA ASN A 164 -9.96 5.67 -4.75
C ASN A 164 -9.38 7.02 -5.17
N GLY A 165 -8.22 7.02 -5.83
CA GLY A 165 -7.53 8.23 -6.27
C GLY A 165 -6.56 7.97 -7.42
N ASN A 166 -5.80 9.00 -7.79
CA ASN A 166 -4.92 8.94 -8.93
C ASN A 166 -3.66 8.13 -8.62
N VAL A 167 -3.18 7.36 -9.59
CA VAL A 167 -1.89 6.64 -9.48
C VAL A 167 -0.96 7.13 -10.58
N LYS A 168 0.10 7.81 -10.18
CA LYS A 168 1.15 8.29 -11.07
C LYS A 168 2.45 7.55 -10.79
N THR A 169 3.00 6.92 -11.82
CA THR A 169 4.31 6.27 -11.77
C THR A 169 5.23 6.74 -12.89
N THR A 170 6.52 6.76 -12.63
CA THR A 170 7.54 7.00 -13.68
C THR A 170 7.94 5.72 -14.40
N GLY A 171 7.72 4.56 -13.79
CA GLY A 171 7.84 3.22 -14.34
C GLY A 171 6.46 2.60 -14.59
N ASN A 172 6.38 1.28 -14.53
CA ASN A 172 5.16 0.53 -14.83
C ASN A 172 4.20 0.42 -13.64
N GLN A 173 2.92 0.26 -13.95
CA GLN A 173 1.88 -0.19 -13.03
C GLN A 173 1.44 -1.59 -13.43
N THR A 174 1.41 -2.52 -12.49
CA THR A 174 0.97 -3.90 -12.71
C THR A 174 0.00 -4.28 -11.61
N TYR A 175 -1.27 -4.43 -11.99
CA TYR A 175 -2.34 -4.85 -11.11
C TYR A 175 -2.64 -6.32 -11.38
N ASN A 176 -2.22 -7.18 -10.46
CA ASN A 176 -2.38 -8.62 -10.57
C ASN A 176 -3.70 -9.12 -9.96
N ASP A 177 -4.34 -8.28 -9.14
CA ASP A 177 -5.64 -8.50 -8.53
C ASP A 177 -6.80 -8.04 -9.41
N THR A 178 -8.01 -8.44 -9.03
CA THR A 178 -9.22 -7.74 -9.49
C THR A 178 -9.14 -6.29 -9.05
N VAL A 179 -9.37 -5.35 -9.96
CA VAL A 179 -9.33 -3.91 -9.66
C VAL A 179 -10.76 -3.37 -9.55
N ASN A 180 -11.04 -2.64 -8.47
CA ASN A 180 -12.27 -1.87 -8.30
C ASN A 180 -12.00 -0.37 -8.45
N ILE A 181 -12.80 0.28 -9.28
CA ILE A 181 -12.73 1.71 -9.60
C ILE A 181 -13.85 2.42 -8.83
N ALA A 182 -13.51 3.33 -7.90
CA ALA A 182 -14.51 3.96 -7.03
C ALA A 182 -14.63 5.48 -7.11
N ASN A 183 -13.61 6.20 -7.58
CA ASN A 183 -13.61 7.68 -7.53
C ASN A 183 -12.91 8.31 -8.73
N ASN A 184 -13.31 7.86 -9.93
CA ASN A 184 -12.83 8.39 -11.21
C ASN A 184 -11.29 8.51 -11.33
N PRO A 185 -10.51 7.47 -10.97
CA PRO A 185 -9.06 7.56 -10.94
C PRO A 185 -8.46 7.80 -12.32
N THR A 186 -7.43 8.65 -12.35
CA THR A 186 -6.50 8.78 -13.47
C THR A 186 -5.21 8.04 -13.14
N LEU A 187 -4.87 7.08 -13.99
CA LEU A 187 -3.63 6.31 -13.93
C LEU A 187 -2.67 6.81 -15.01
N SER A 188 -1.44 7.12 -14.63
CA SER A 188 -0.39 7.56 -15.56
C SER A 188 0.92 6.83 -15.25
N ALA A 189 1.45 6.12 -16.23
CA ALA A 189 2.64 5.28 -16.09
C ALA A 189 3.43 5.21 -17.40
N ASN A 190 4.58 4.54 -17.41
CA ASN A 190 5.20 4.11 -18.68
C ASN A 190 4.32 3.06 -19.36
N GLY A 191 4.09 1.93 -18.70
CA GLY A 191 3.11 0.91 -19.08
C GLY A 191 2.12 0.62 -17.95
N ILE A 192 0.90 0.22 -18.31
CA ILE A 192 -0.15 -0.16 -17.36
C ILE A 192 -0.66 -1.54 -17.77
N THR A 193 -0.69 -2.49 -16.84
CA THR A 193 -1.21 -3.83 -17.07
C THR A 193 -2.21 -4.20 -15.98
N PHE A 194 -3.41 -4.57 -16.41
CA PHE A 194 -4.42 -5.21 -15.59
C PHE A 194 -4.49 -6.68 -15.94
N ASN A 195 -3.97 -7.55 -15.05
CA ASN A 195 -3.94 -8.99 -15.28
C ASN A 195 -5.26 -9.69 -14.90
N ASN A 196 -6.17 -8.97 -14.24
CA ASN A 196 -7.49 -9.48 -13.86
C ASN A 196 -8.60 -8.46 -14.18
N THR A 197 -9.84 -8.78 -13.80
CA THR A 197 -11.02 -7.95 -14.10
C THR A 197 -10.88 -6.55 -13.53
N VAL A 198 -11.38 -5.56 -14.26
CA VAL A 198 -11.51 -4.18 -13.79
C VAL A 198 -13.00 -3.89 -13.67
N ASN A 199 -13.48 -3.58 -12.46
CA ASN A 199 -14.89 -3.37 -12.15
C ASN A 199 -15.11 -1.99 -11.55
N GLY A 200 -16.29 -1.40 -11.73
CA GLY A 200 -16.70 -0.20 -10.99
C GLY A 200 -17.81 0.56 -11.68
N ASN A 201 -18.50 1.42 -10.92
CA ASN A 201 -19.53 2.32 -11.44
C ASN A 201 -18.99 3.76 -11.58
N SER A 202 -17.69 3.87 -11.86
CA SER A 202 -16.94 5.12 -11.96
C SER A 202 -16.09 5.12 -13.21
N ASN A 203 -15.63 6.29 -13.60
CA ASN A 203 -14.82 6.48 -14.80
C ASN A 203 -13.40 5.99 -14.58
N LEU A 204 -12.77 5.43 -15.60
CA LEU A 204 -11.35 5.11 -15.58
C LEU A 204 -10.63 5.87 -16.68
N THR A 205 -9.60 6.63 -16.31
CA THR A 205 -8.62 7.16 -17.28
C THR A 205 -7.31 6.42 -17.09
N ALA A 206 -6.90 5.61 -18.06
CA ALA A 206 -5.64 4.86 -18.05
C ALA A 206 -4.71 5.36 -19.16
N ASN A 207 -3.59 5.97 -18.79
CA ASN A 207 -2.63 6.59 -19.69
C ASN A 207 -1.23 5.94 -19.57
N ALA A 208 -0.92 5.01 -20.47
CA ALA A 208 0.42 4.46 -20.67
C ALA A 208 1.24 5.39 -21.59
N THR A 209 2.02 6.28 -21.00
CA THR A 209 2.63 7.43 -21.68
C THR A 209 3.67 7.08 -22.75
N THR A 210 4.47 6.03 -22.54
CA THR A 210 5.57 5.63 -23.44
C THR A 210 5.54 4.14 -23.79
N GLY A 211 4.75 3.37 -23.05
CA GLY A 211 4.64 1.93 -23.18
C GLY A 211 3.24 1.50 -23.61
N LYS A 212 2.87 0.32 -23.13
CA LYS A 212 1.65 -0.39 -23.50
C LYS A 212 0.62 -0.31 -22.38
N LEU A 213 -0.64 -0.20 -22.77
CA LEU A 213 -1.79 -0.43 -21.91
C LEU A 213 -2.36 -1.83 -22.23
N THR A 214 -2.51 -2.69 -21.23
CA THR A 214 -3.03 -4.05 -21.42
C THR A 214 -4.17 -4.35 -20.46
N PHE A 215 -5.28 -4.85 -21.01
CA PHE A 215 -6.39 -5.45 -20.27
C PHE A 215 -6.45 -6.94 -20.60
N GLU A 216 -6.04 -7.80 -19.65
CA GLU A 216 -6.03 -9.26 -19.84
C GLU A 216 -7.42 -9.90 -19.68
N LYS A 217 -8.32 -9.23 -18.94
CA LYS A 217 -9.67 -9.70 -18.59
C LYS A 217 -10.69 -8.59 -18.80
N THR A 218 -11.96 -8.92 -18.52
CA THR A 218 -13.10 -8.03 -18.75
C THR A 218 -12.97 -6.72 -18.00
N VAL A 219 -13.41 -5.64 -18.64
CA VAL A 219 -13.48 -4.30 -18.05
C VAL A 219 -14.94 -3.87 -17.99
N GLY A 220 -15.38 -3.47 -16.79
CA GLY A 220 -16.69 -2.90 -16.49
C GLY A 220 -16.53 -1.57 -15.75
N THR A 221 -16.76 -0.45 -16.42
CA THR A 221 -16.66 0.91 -15.83
C THR A 221 -17.84 1.80 -16.26
N SER A 222 -17.95 3.03 -15.75
CA SER A 222 -18.93 4.00 -16.29
C SER A 222 -18.45 4.55 -17.64
N ASP A 223 -17.34 5.29 -17.64
CA ASP A 223 -16.56 5.63 -18.84
C ASP A 223 -15.20 4.91 -18.82
N LEU A 224 -14.62 4.74 -20.01
CA LEU A 224 -13.22 4.34 -20.18
C LEU A 224 -12.51 5.31 -21.13
N THR A 225 -11.45 5.95 -20.66
CA THR A 225 -10.45 6.63 -21.50
C THR A 225 -9.13 5.87 -21.43
N ALA A 226 -8.77 5.21 -22.52
CA ALA A 226 -7.57 4.38 -22.65
C ALA A 226 -6.59 5.05 -23.63
N SER A 227 -5.36 5.29 -23.18
CA SER A 227 -4.30 5.90 -23.99
C SER A 227 -3.00 5.11 -23.85
N GLY A 228 -2.33 4.87 -24.97
CA GLY A 228 -0.98 4.31 -25.00
C GLY A 228 -0.42 4.12 -26.41
N ASN A 229 0.87 3.79 -26.54
CA ASN A 229 1.43 3.49 -27.87
C ASN A 229 0.72 2.30 -28.51
N THR A 230 0.44 1.29 -27.67
CA THR A 230 -0.42 0.14 -27.99
C THR A 230 -1.40 -0.08 -26.84
N ILE A 231 -2.62 -0.45 -27.20
CA ILE A 231 -3.70 -0.81 -26.29
C ILE A 231 -4.12 -2.23 -26.65
N ASP A 232 -3.76 -3.19 -25.79
CA ASP A 232 -4.13 -4.59 -25.98
C ASP A 232 -5.35 -4.92 -25.15
N ILE A 233 -6.40 -5.36 -25.83
CA ILE A 233 -7.66 -5.77 -25.24
C ILE A 233 -7.84 -7.25 -25.52
N LYS A 234 -7.75 -8.06 -24.46
CA LYS A 234 -7.86 -9.52 -24.56
C LYS A 234 -9.21 -10.07 -24.13
N ASP A 235 -10.07 -9.21 -23.59
CA ASP A 235 -11.42 -9.54 -23.18
C ASP A 235 -12.42 -8.41 -23.49
N ASP A 236 -13.70 -8.64 -23.21
CA ASP A 236 -14.76 -7.68 -23.46
C ASP A 236 -14.62 -6.42 -22.59
N ILE A 237 -15.00 -5.28 -23.16
CA ILE A 237 -15.07 -3.99 -22.44
C ILE A 237 -16.51 -3.49 -22.52
N THR A 238 -17.13 -3.40 -21.36
CA THR A 238 -18.47 -2.84 -21.18
C THR A 238 -18.38 -1.57 -20.34
N THR A 239 -18.81 -0.46 -20.92
CA THR A 239 -19.03 0.80 -20.25
C THR A 239 -20.52 1.09 -20.20
N ASN A 240 -20.95 1.93 -19.25
CA ASN A 240 -22.33 2.45 -19.25
C ASN A 240 -22.49 3.60 -20.26
N ASP A 241 -21.38 4.29 -20.52
CA ASP A 241 -21.29 5.47 -21.36
C ASP A 241 -20.05 5.34 -22.27
N LEU A 242 -19.18 6.35 -22.35
CA LEU A 242 -18.20 6.50 -23.42
C LEU A 242 -16.97 5.58 -23.27
N GLN A 243 -16.56 5.00 -24.41
CA GLN A 243 -15.21 4.44 -24.59
C GLN A 243 -14.39 5.32 -25.53
N THR A 244 -13.21 5.76 -25.07
CA THR A 244 -12.26 6.52 -25.87
C THR A 244 -10.91 5.82 -25.89
N TYR A 245 -10.37 5.60 -27.08
CA TYR A 245 -9.07 4.95 -27.30
C TYR A 245 -8.13 5.87 -28.08
N THR A 246 -6.96 6.16 -27.51
CA THR A 246 -5.89 6.94 -28.15
C THR A 246 -4.63 6.09 -28.27
N GLY A 247 -4.39 5.54 -29.47
CA GLY A 247 -3.29 4.61 -29.71
C GLY A 247 -3.65 3.51 -30.71
N ALA A 248 -2.69 2.64 -31.04
CA ALA A 248 -2.99 1.43 -31.81
C ALA A 248 -3.72 0.41 -30.93
N VAL A 249 -4.94 0.02 -31.31
CA VAL A 249 -5.75 -0.96 -30.57
C VAL A 249 -5.60 -2.35 -31.18
N ASN A 250 -5.24 -3.34 -30.35
CA ASN A 250 -5.15 -4.75 -30.74
C ASN A 250 -6.22 -5.57 -30.01
N LEU A 251 -7.01 -6.34 -30.76
CA LEU A 251 -8.01 -7.28 -30.23
C LEU A 251 -7.52 -8.71 -30.44
N PHE A 252 -7.50 -9.52 -29.37
CA PHE A 252 -6.91 -10.87 -29.39
C PHE A 252 -7.94 -12.00 -29.52
N LYS A 253 -9.22 -11.67 -29.50
CA LYS A 253 -10.34 -12.57 -29.75
C LYS A 253 -11.51 -11.79 -30.34
N ASN A 254 -12.64 -12.45 -30.55
CA ASN A 254 -13.91 -11.75 -30.78
C ASN A 254 -14.26 -10.97 -29.52
N THR A 255 -13.94 -9.68 -29.52
CA THR A 255 -14.12 -8.76 -28.40
C THR A 255 -15.38 -7.93 -28.61
N THR A 256 -16.21 -7.86 -27.58
CA THR A 256 -17.36 -6.95 -27.51
C THR A 256 -16.94 -5.65 -26.84
N LEU A 257 -17.17 -4.52 -27.52
CA LEU A 257 -16.99 -3.17 -26.99
C LEU A 257 -18.37 -2.49 -26.95
N THR A 258 -18.92 -2.30 -25.75
CA THR A 258 -20.26 -1.71 -25.55
C THR A 258 -20.18 -0.49 -24.66
N GLY A 259 -20.79 0.61 -25.07
CA GLY A 259 -20.98 1.82 -24.27
C GLY A 259 -22.36 2.41 -24.47
#